data_AF-A0A929YVJ8-F1
#
_entry.id   AF-A0A929YVJ8-F1
#
_cell.length_a   1.000
_cell.length_b   1.000
_cell.length_c   1.000
_cell.angle_alpha   90.00
_cell.angle_beta   90.00
_cell.angle_gamma   90.00
#
_symmetry.space_group_name_H-M   'P 1'
#
loop_
_entity.id
_entity.type
_entity.pdbx_description
1 polymer ?
#
loop_
_entity_poly.entity_id
_entity_poly.type
_entity_poly.pdbx_seq_one_letter_code
_entity_poly.pdbx_strand_id
1 'polypeptide(L)'
;LSSGIDIVNATIIINNQSKNRLVKQKLSSLLEEIEKGNSITCSITSAKITEKNILYFIKVAEESGNIDNNLKILSDMYYKNLTNDIKYITQIIQPFLILIITFIVGVLIIGIVLPMLDYSRFI
;
A
#
# COMPACT_ATOMS: atom_id res chain seq x y z
N LEU A 1 -16.73 10.43 -6.95
CA LEU A 1 -17.32 10.92 -8.22
C LEU A 1 -18.63 10.22 -8.57
N SER A 2 -18.78 8.91 -8.28
CA SER A 2 -20.06 8.16 -8.41
C SER A 2 -21.28 8.72 -7.66
N SER A 3 -21.08 9.76 -6.84
CA SER A 3 -22.12 10.51 -6.14
C SER A 3 -22.61 11.75 -6.92
N GLY A 4 -22.15 11.96 -8.15
CA GLY A 4 -22.46 13.14 -8.99
C GLY A 4 -21.65 14.39 -8.67
N ILE A 5 -20.58 14.27 -7.88
CA ILE A 5 -19.69 15.38 -7.51
C ILE A 5 -18.56 15.45 -8.53
N ASP A 6 -18.36 16.65 -9.10
CA ASP A 6 -17.27 16.94 -10.03
C ASP A 6 -15.88 16.71 -9.41
N ILE A 7 -14.90 16.36 -10.24
CA ILE A 7 -13.55 15.96 -9.85
C ILE A 7 -12.80 17.07 -9.09
N VAL A 8 -13.07 18.34 -9.43
CA VAL A 8 -12.51 19.51 -8.74
C VAL A 8 -12.95 19.52 -7.28
N ASN A 9 -14.27 19.47 -7.04
CA ASN A 9 -14.84 19.44 -5.70
C ASN A 9 -14.41 18.20 -4.90
N ALA A 10 -14.37 17.04 -5.55
CA ALA A 10 -13.87 15.82 -4.93
C ALA A 10 -12.41 15.98 -4.47
N THR A 11 -11.56 16.60 -5.29
CA THR A 11 -10.15 16.84 -4.97
C THR A 11 -10.00 17.82 -3.80
N ILE A 12 -10.79 18.88 -3.74
CA ILE A 12 -10.80 19.85 -2.62
C ILE A 12 -11.14 19.15 -1.29
N ILE A 13 -12.16 18.30 -1.30
CA ILE A 13 -12.58 17.54 -0.11
C ILE A 13 -11.43 16.65 0.37
N ILE A 14 -10.79 15.90 -0.54
CA ILE A 14 -9.67 15.02 -0.21
C ILE A 14 -8.47 15.83 0.32
N ASN A 15 -8.18 16.99 -0.28
CA ASN A 15 -7.12 17.88 0.15
C ASN A 15 -7.35 18.36 1.59
N ASN A 16 -8.57 18.75 1.93
CA ASN A 16 -8.93 19.21 3.27
C ASN A 16 -8.84 18.09 4.32
N GLN A 17 -9.17 16.85 3.97
CA GLN A 17 -9.07 15.70 4.87
C GLN A 17 -7.64 15.17 5.04
N SER A 18 -6.74 15.44 4.08
CA SER A 18 -5.38 14.95 4.14
C SER A 18 -4.56 15.59 5.27
N LYS A 19 -3.93 14.76 6.10
CA LYS A 19 -3.04 15.22 7.18
C LYS A 19 -1.59 15.41 6.75
N ASN A 20 -1.20 14.87 5.58
CA ASN A 20 0.17 14.90 5.10
C ASN A 20 0.42 16.15 4.24
N ARG A 21 1.38 17.00 4.64
CA ARG A 21 1.72 18.23 3.93
C ARG A 21 2.16 18.00 2.48
N LEU A 22 2.91 16.93 2.22
CA LEU A 22 3.34 16.58 0.86
C LEU A 22 2.15 16.20 -0.03
N VAL A 23 1.20 15.43 0.53
CA VAL A 23 -0.02 15.06 -0.20
C VAL A 23 -0.87 16.29 -0.48
N LYS A 24 -1.03 17.18 0.50
CA LYS A 24 -1.74 18.45 0.31
C LYS A 24 -1.15 19.29 -0.81
N GLN A 25 0.18 19.45 -0.81
CA GLN A 25 0.87 20.23 -1.83
C GLN A 25 0.65 19.65 -3.23
N LYS A 26 0.78 18.32 -3.39
CA LYS A 26 0.54 17.65 -4.66
C LYS A 26 -0.91 17.78 -5.14
N LEU A 27 -1.89 17.61 -4.24
CA LEU A 27 -3.31 17.79 -4.57
C LEU A 27 -3.64 19.24 -4.93
N SER A 28 -2.97 20.21 -4.31
CA SER A 28 -3.13 21.63 -4.65
C SER A 28 -2.57 21.93 -6.05
N SER A 29 -1.39 21.39 -6.38
CA SER A 29 -0.84 21.50 -7.74
C SER A 29 -1.71 20.80 -8.79
N LEU A 30 -2.33 19.67 -8.44
CA LEU A 30 -3.28 19.00 -9.32
C LEU A 30 -4.50 19.90 -9.62
N LEU A 31 -5.07 20.50 -8.58
CA LEU A 31 -6.20 21.43 -8.70
C LEU A 31 -5.88 22.60 -9.62
N GLU A 32 -4.72 23.22 -9.43
CA GLU A 32 -4.28 24.35 -10.25
C GLU A 32 -4.16 23.98 -11.74
N GLU A 33 -3.67 22.78 -12.05
CA GLU A 33 -3.55 22.30 -13.43
C GLU A 33 -4.92 21.95 -14.06
N ILE A 34 -5.84 21.39 -13.29
CA ILE A 34 -7.21 21.11 -13.76
C ILE A 34 -7.96 22.42 -14.01
N GLU A 35 -7.83 23.42 -13.15
CA GLU A 35 -8.45 24.74 -13.31
C GLU A 35 -7.93 25.51 -14.53
N LYS A 36 -6.68 25.26 -14.95
CA LYS A 36 -6.11 25.78 -16.21
C LYS A 36 -6.69 25.11 -17.46
N GLY A 37 -7.55 24.09 -17.31
CA GLY A 37 -8.14 23.34 -18.41
C GLY A 37 -7.26 22.21 -18.95
N ASN A 38 -6.21 21.83 -18.23
CA ASN A 38 -5.40 20.67 -18.62
C ASN A 38 -6.16 19.36 -18.37
N SER A 39 -5.90 18.37 -19.22
CA SER A 39 -6.43 17.02 -19.06
C SER A 39 -6.02 16.43 -17.69
N ILE A 40 -6.86 15.57 -17.12
CA ILE A 40 -6.62 14.92 -15.83
C ILE A 40 -5.31 14.13 -15.86
N THR A 41 -5.04 13.41 -16.94
CA THR A 41 -3.79 12.67 -17.11
C THR A 41 -2.58 13.61 -17.08
N CYS A 42 -2.68 14.76 -17.74
CA CYS A 42 -1.62 15.75 -17.77
C CYS A 42 -1.39 16.36 -16.38
N SER A 43 -2.46 16.79 -15.72
CA SER A 43 -2.45 17.37 -14.37
C SER A 43 -1.86 16.42 -13.32
N ILE A 44 -2.22 15.14 -13.40
CA ILE A 44 -1.71 14.08 -12.52
C ILE A 44 -0.21 13.82 -12.75
N THR A 45 0.23 13.89 -14.01
CA THR A 45 1.65 13.74 -14.38
C THR A 45 2.48 14.92 -13.86
N SER A 46 2.00 16.14 -14.09
CA SER A 46 2.63 17.38 -13.62
C SER A 46 2.75 17.43 -12.10
N ALA A 47 1.72 16.99 -11.37
CA ALA A 47 1.71 16.93 -9.91
C ALA A 47 2.56 15.79 -9.31
N LYS A 48 3.13 14.90 -10.15
CA LYS A 48 3.95 13.74 -9.74
C LYS A 48 3.27 12.90 -8.65
N ILE A 49 1.97 12.68 -8.79
CA ILE A 49 1.15 11.97 -7.79
C ILE A 49 1.29 10.46 -7.91
N THR A 50 1.51 9.93 -9.12
CA THR A 50 1.35 8.50 -9.41
C THR A 50 2.55 7.90 -10.12
N GLU A 51 2.62 6.58 -10.03
CA GLU A 51 3.56 5.74 -10.77
C GLU A 51 3.08 5.51 -12.22
N LYS A 52 4.03 5.25 -13.14
CA LYS A 52 3.77 5.05 -14.58
C LYS A 52 2.63 4.07 -14.88
N ASN A 53 2.51 3.00 -14.10
CA ASN A 53 1.50 1.97 -14.31
C ASN A 53 0.08 2.50 -14.09
N ILE A 54 -0.11 3.35 -13.07
CA ILE A 54 -1.40 3.98 -12.75
C ILE A 54 -1.77 5.03 -13.79
N LEU A 55 -0.77 5.76 -14.32
CA LEU A 55 -0.99 6.79 -15.33
C LEU A 55 -1.62 6.23 -16.61
N TYR A 56 -1.23 5.03 -17.04
CA TYR A 56 -1.80 4.39 -18.23
C TYR A 56 -3.30 4.13 -18.08
N PHE A 57 -3.74 3.63 -16.92
CA PHE A 57 -5.16 3.39 -16.65
C PHE A 57 -5.97 4.68 -16.62
N ILE A 58 -5.41 5.76 -16.07
CA ILE A 58 -6.06 7.06 -16.04
C ILE A 58 -6.19 7.64 -17.45
N LYS A 59 -5.16 7.50 -18.28
CA LYS A 59 -5.21 7.93 -19.68
C LYS A 59 -6.32 7.21 -20.45
N VAL A 60 -6.41 5.89 -20.31
CA VAL A 60 -7.48 5.08 -20.93
C VAL A 60 -8.86 5.48 -20.38
N ALA A 61 -8.96 5.81 -19.08
CA ALA A 61 -10.19 6.29 -18.47
C ALA A 61 -10.65 7.64 -19.02
N GLU A 62 -9.71 8.57 -19.23
CA GLU A 62 -9.96 9.88 -19.80
C GLU A 62 -10.37 9.79 -21.29
N GLU A 63 -9.65 9.00 -22.10
CA GLU A 63 -9.94 8.80 -23.53
C GLU A 63 -11.27 8.09 -23.77
N SER A 64 -11.67 7.18 -22.89
CA SER A 64 -12.96 6.46 -22.97
C SER A 64 -14.15 7.26 -22.43
N GLY A 65 -13.91 8.44 -21.86
CA GLY A 65 -14.94 9.25 -21.20
C GLY A 65 -15.58 8.58 -19.98
N ASN A 66 -14.98 7.49 -19.48
CA ASN A 66 -15.56 6.61 -18.46
C ASN A 66 -14.70 6.60 -17.19
N ILE A 67 -14.32 7.81 -16.78
CA ILE A 67 -13.45 8.10 -15.64
C ILE A 67 -13.98 7.47 -14.35
N ASP A 68 -15.28 7.58 -14.08
CA ASP A 68 -15.90 7.08 -12.86
C ASP A 68 -15.72 5.56 -12.67
N ASN A 69 -15.94 4.78 -13.72
CA ASN A 69 -15.89 3.33 -13.64
C ASN A 69 -14.44 2.83 -13.59
N ASN A 70 -13.55 3.46 -14.36
CA ASN A 70 -12.15 3.03 -14.42
C ASN A 70 -11.34 3.46 -13.19
N LEU A 71 -11.64 4.61 -12.57
CA LEU A 71 -11.04 4.97 -11.27
C LEU A 71 -11.45 4.00 -10.16
N LYS A 72 -12.66 3.43 -10.23
CA LYS A 72 -13.09 2.39 -9.29
C LYS A 72 -12.27 1.11 -9.47
N ILE A 73 -12.09 0.67 -10.71
CA ILE A 73 -11.21 -0.48 -11.03
C ILE A 73 -9.79 -0.23 -10.53
N LEU A 74 -9.26 0.98 -10.74
CA LEU A 74 -7.93 1.37 -10.26
C LEU A 74 -7.82 1.32 -8.73
N SER A 75 -8.84 1.83 -8.03
CA SER A 75 -8.93 1.77 -6.57
C SER A 75 -8.94 0.33 -6.06
N ASP A 76 -9.74 -0.54 -6.68
CA ASP A 76 -9.84 -1.95 -6.31
C ASP A 76 -8.51 -2.69 -6.55
N MET A 77 -7.84 -2.41 -7.67
CA MET A 77 -6.50 -2.95 -7.95
C MET A 77 -5.47 -2.49 -6.92
N TYR A 78 -5.47 -1.21 -6.56
CA TYR A 78 -4.54 -0.66 -5.58
C TYR A 78 -4.77 -1.25 -4.18
N TYR A 79 -6.03 -1.35 -3.76
CA TYR A 79 -6.39 -1.98 -2.49
C TYR A 79 -5.99 -3.46 -2.44
N LYS A 80 -6.17 -4.19 -3.55
CA LYS A 80 -5.73 -5.58 -3.68
C LYS A 80 -4.21 -5.71 -3.57
N ASN A 81 -3.46 -4.84 -4.24
CA ASN A 81 -2.00 -4.84 -4.16
C ASN A 81 -1.53 -4.54 -2.73
N LEU A 82 -2.09 -3.52 -2.07
CA LEU A 82 -1.80 -3.22 -0.66
C LEU A 82 -2.09 -4.41 0.27
N THR A 83 -3.23 -5.08 0.07
CA THR A 83 -3.61 -6.25 0.86
C THR A 83 -2.63 -7.41 0.64
N ASN A 84 -2.17 -7.61 -0.59
CA ASN A 84 -1.15 -8.61 -0.91
C ASN A 84 0.20 -8.29 -0.28
N ASP A 85 0.62 -7.03 -0.28
CA ASP A 85 1.88 -6.60 0.33
C ASP A 85 1.86 -6.84 1.84
N ILE A 86 0.76 -6.48 2.51
CA ILE A 86 0.57 -6.77 3.95
C ILE A 86 0.61 -8.28 4.22
N LYS A 87 -0.03 -9.07 3.37
CA LYS A 87 -0.03 -10.53 3.48
C LYS A 87 1.38 -11.11 3.29
N TYR A 88 2.13 -10.59 2.32
CA TYR A 88 3.51 -10.99 2.05
C TYR A 88 4.43 -10.70 3.24
N ILE A 89 4.33 -9.50 3.82
CA ILE A 89 5.06 -9.13 5.03
C ILE A 89 4.74 -10.11 6.17
N THR A 90 3.46 -10.43 6.37
CA THR A 90 3.02 -11.37 7.41
C THR A 90 3.56 -12.79 7.17
N GLN A 91 3.55 -13.24 5.91
CA GLN A 91 4.08 -14.55 5.51
C GLN A 91 5.58 -14.69 5.76
N ILE A 92 6.35 -13.61 5.65
CA ILE A 92 7.80 -13.62 5.95
C ILE A 92 8.07 -13.59 7.45
N ILE A 93 7.28 -12.86 8.23
CA ILE A 93 7.47 -12.74 9.69
C ILE A 93 7.25 -14.10 10.39
N GLN A 94 6.25 -14.87 9.94
CA GLN A 94 5.87 -16.14 10.56
C GLN A 94 7.01 -17.19 10.66
N PRO A 95 7.75 -17.53 9.59
CA PRO A 95 8.85 -18.49 9.68
C PRO A 95 9.99 -18.02 10.58
N PHE A 96 10.26 -16.71 10.64
CA PHE A 96 11.26 -16.16 11.58
C PHE A 96 10.88 -16.40 13.04
N LEU A 97 9.60 -16.21 13.40
CA LEU A 97 9.11 -16.50 14.75
C LEU A 97 9.29 -17.97 15.11
N ILE A 98 8.96 -18.88 14.20
CA ILE A 98 9.13 -20.33 14.41
C ILE A 98 10.61 -20.68 14.61
N LEU A 99 11.51 -20.09 13.81
CA LEU A 99 12.95 -20.31 13.91
C LEU A 99 13.50 -19.87 15.28
N ILE A 100 13.07 -18.69 15.76
CA ILE A 100 13.47 -18.18 17.09
C ILE A 100 12.98 -19.11 18.20
N ILE A 101 11.70 -19.51 18.17
CA ILE A 101 11.13 -20.42 19.18
C ILE A 101 11.86 -21.76 19.16
N THR A 102 12.09 -22.31 17.96
CA THR A 102 12.79 -23.58 17.77
C THR A 102 14.21 -23.53 18.34
N PHE A 103 14.92 -22.42 18.12
CA PHE A 103 16.25 -22.20 18.67
C PHE A 103 16.23 -22.15 20.21
N ILE A 104 15.33 -21.36 20.80
CA ILE A 104 15.18 -21.25 22.26
C ILE A 104 14.88 -22.62 22.88
N VAL A 105 13.90 -23.33 22.33
CA VAL A 105 13.52 -24.68 22.79
C VAL A 105 14.68 -25.67 22.63
N GLY A 106 15.42 -25.60 21.52
CA GLY A 106 16.59 -26.43 21.29
C GLY A 106 17.68 -26.23 22.35
N VAL A 107 17.99 -24.98 22.70
CA VAL A 107 18.95 -24.66 23.77
C VAL A 107 18.46 -25.19 25.13
N LEU A 108 17.17 -25.03 25.43
CA LEU A 108 16.58 -25.54 26.67
C LEU A 108 16.68 -27.07 26.76
N ILE A 109 16.37 -27.79 25.68
CA ILE A 109 16.48 -29.25 25.63
C ILE A 109 17.92 -29.68 25.86
N ILE A 110 18.89 -29.09 25.16
CA ILE A 110 20.31 -29.41 25.33
C ILE A 110 20.74 -29.17 26.79
N GLY A 111 20.31 -28.06 27.39
CA GLY A 111 20.61 -27.74 28.79
C GLY A 111 20.05 -28.72 29.81
N ILE A 112 18.95 -29.43 29.50
CA ILE A 112 18.32 -30.41 30.40
C ILE A 112 18.80 -31.83 30.12
N VAL A 113 18.90 -32.22 28.84
CA VAL A 113 19.20 -33.60 28.43
C VAL A 113 20.67 -33.95 28.68
N LEU A 114 21.60 -33.03 28.40
CA LEU A 114 23.03 -33.28 28.64
C LEU A 114 23.33 -33.66 30.11
N PRO A 115 22.94 -32.85 31.12
CA PRO A 115 23.21 -33.23 32.51
C PRO A 115 22.48 -34.51 32.92
N MET A 116 21.27 -34.76 32.41
CA MET A 116 20.53 -36.00 32.70
C MET A 116 21.31 -37.26 32.25
N LEU A 117 21.94 -37.20 31.07
CA LEU A 117 22.77 -38.31 30.56
C LEU A 117 24.03 -38.51 31.41
N ASP A 118 24.65 -37.43 31.89
CA ASP A 118 25.81 -37.50 32.78
C ASP A 118 25.45 -38.16 34.12
N TYR A 119 24.32 -37.79 34.74
CA TYR A 119 23.85 -38.43 35.98
C TYR A 119 23.53 -39.92 35.79
N SER A 120 22.95 -40.31 34.65
CA SER A 120 22.61 -41.71 34.38
C SER A 120 23.82 -42.61 34.16
N ARG A 121 24.99 -42.08 33.78
CA ARG A 121 26.22 -42.88 33.63
C ARG A 121 26.92 -43.18 34.96
N PHE A 122 26.51 -42.52 36.04
CA PHE A 122 27.09 -42.67 37.38
C PHE A 122 26.36 -43.68 38.28
N ILE A 123 25.23 -44.25 37.82
CA ILE A 123 24.53 -45.41 38.40
C ILE A 123 24.88 -46.66 37.60
#